data_AF-A0A5J5U8R7-F1
#
_entry.id   AF-A0A5J5U8R7-F1
#
_cell.length_a   1.000
_cell.length_b   1.000
_cell.length_c   1.000
_cell.angle_alpha   90.00
_cell.angle_beta   90.00
_cell.angle_gamma   90.00
#
_symmetry.space_group_name_H-M   'P 1'
#
loop_
_entity.id
_entity.type
_entity.pdbx_description
1 polymer ?
#
loop_
_entity_poly.entity_id
_entity_poly.type
_entity_poly.pdbx_seq_one_letter_code
_entity_poly.pdbx_strand_id
1 'polypeptide(L)'
;MSAKWRAIQHRHRYTYNAVVFPPSFIDSFNQSSLSASAPTFYKELQHLISLNSTYSQVNHVRKLASSFNELLVKEGEKNEGLVSTAASFYLEVFFLENSMPLHKTLLSVLAKTKDVFQPVIAECFRLLCNEYGTMSDKKKRFSVSRVALSVMGMPKLGFLVDVIQDCAVLVCWDAVLGLKSVVLETEGWPRPSPIVLEQCQEALSCMYYLFQKFPDKFKKLGGDDSNVMEMALGVLISLLNSVAFSRDCFVAAGVSFFAAFQVCLRDQELGLFIIED
;
A
#
# COMPACT_ATOMS: atom_id res chain seq x y z
N MET A 1 -23.41 15.51 9.27
CA MET A 1 -23.35 14.42 8.26
C MET A 1 -23.94 13.14 8.83
N SER A 2 -25.07 12.67 8.29
CA SER A 2 -25.84 11.54 8.82
C SER A 2 -25.11 10.21 8.69
N ALA A 3 -25.14 9.37 9.73
CA ALA A 3 -24.62 7.99 9.73
C ALA A 3 -25.24 7.13 8.60
N LYS A 4 -26.47 7.45 8.19
CA LYS A 4 -27.17 6.81 7.07
C LYS A 4 -26.46 7.06 5.73
N TRP A 5 -25.91 8.26 5.55
CA TRP A 5 -25.18 8.63 4.34
C TRP A 5 -23.82 7.91 4.26
N ARG A 6 -23.11 7.81 5.40
CA ARG A 6 -21.89 6.99 5.51
C ARG A 6 -22.16 5.51 5.24
N ALA A 7 -23.23 4.95 5.78
CA ALA A 7 -23.61 3.56 5.53
C ALA A 7 -23.97 3.29 4.06
N ILE A 8 -24.65 4.24 3.39
CA ILE A 8 -24.96 4.16 1.95
C ILE A 8 -23.68 4.23 1.12
N GLN A 9 -22.76 5.15 1.42
CA GLN A 9 -21.46 5.25 0.73
C GLN A 9 -20.60 3.99 0.92
N HIS A 10 -20.54 3.43 2.13
CA HIS A 10 -19.91 2.13 2.38
C HIS A 10 -20.56 1.03 1.52
N ARG A 11 -21.88 0.99 1.43
CA ARG A 11 -22.59 0.00 0.60
C ARG A 11 -22.30 0.17 -0.89
N HIS A 12 -22.22 1.41 -1.40
CA HIS A 12 -21.83 1.68 -2.79
C HIS A 12 -20.36 1.30 -3.08
N ARG A 13 -19.44 1.56 -2.14
CA ARG A 13 -18.01 1.18 -2.24
C ARG A 13 -17.81 -0.32 -2.48
N TYR A 14 -18.62 -1.18 -1.85
CA TYR A 14 -18.55 -2.64 -2.02
C TYR A 14 -19.33 -3.20 -3.21
N THR A 15 -20.11 -2.35 -3.91
CA THR A 15 -20.98 -2.80 -4.99
C THR A 15 -20.38 -2.54 -6.38
N TYR A 16 -19.55 -1.50 -6.56
CA TYR A 16 -19.18 -1.03 -7.91
C TYR A 16 -17.69 -0.97 -8.24
N ASN A 17 -16.78 -1.14 -7.27
CA ASN A 17 -15.34 -0.96 -7.49
C ASN A 17 -14.57 -2.26 -7.24
N ALA A 18 -14.72 -3.22 -8.15
CA ALA A 18 -13.89 -4.43 -8.14
C ALA A 18 -12.41 -4.06 -8.37
N VAL A 19 -11.53 -4.96 -7.95
CA VAL A 19 -10.11 -4.91 -8.31
C VAL A 19 -9.97 -4.91 -9.82
N VAL A 20 -9.24 -3.95 -10.34
CA VAL A 20 -8.97 -3.82 -11.77
C VAL A 20 -7.69 -4.56 -12.09
N PHE A 21 -7.80 -5.66 -12.82
CA PHE A 21 -6.64 -6.43 -13.30
C PHE A 21 -6.20 -5.86 -14.66
N PRO A 22 -4.98 -5.30 -14.77
CA PRO A 22 -4.51 -4.74 -16.03
C PRO A 22 -4.25 -5.84 -17.06
N PRO A 23 -4.36 -5.55 -18.38
CA PRO A 23 -4.09 -6.53 -19.42
C PRO A 23 -2.71 -7.18 -19.29
N SER A 24 -1.68 -6.41 -18.92
CA SER A 24 -0.32 -6.91 -18.68
C SER A 24 -0.25 -7.99 -17.60
N PHE A 25 -1.04 -7.86 -16.52
CA PHE A 25 -1.15 -8.88 -15.48
C PHE A 25 -1.81 -10.15 -16.03
N ILE A 26 -2.92 -10.00 -16.77
CA ILE A 26 -3.69 -11.12 -17.32
C ILE A 26 -2.85 -11.89 -18.35
N ASP A 27 -2.16 -11.19 -19.24
CA ASP A 27 -1.32 -11.78 -20.28
C ASP A 27 -0.14 -12.54 -19.66
N SER A 28 0.55 -11.93 -18.69
CA SER A 28 1.65 -12.58 -17.95
C SER A 28 1.15 -13.80 -17.18
N PHE A 29 -0.03 -13.71 -16.56
CA PHE A 29 -0.65 -14.81 -15.83
C PHE A 29 -0.99 -15.99 -16.74
N ASN A 30 -1.59 -15.73 -17.90
CA ASN A 30 -1.94 -16.75 -18.89
C ASN A 30 -0.70 -17.43 -19.51
N GLN A 31 0.42 -16.71 -19.65
CA GLN A 31 1.68 -17.26 -20.17
C GLN A 31 2.49 -18.02 -19.11
N SER A 32 2.11 -17.91 -17.83
CA SER A 32 2.83 -18.57 -16.74
C SER A 32 2.66 -20.09 -16.74
N SER A 33 3.65 -20.79 -16.19
CA SER A 33 3.61 -22.26 -15.99
C SER A 33 2.72 -22.70 -14.82
N LEU A 34 2.02 -21.77 -14.17
CA LEU A 34 1.18 -22.03 -12.99
C LEU A 34 -0.03 -22.92 -13.31
N SER A 35 -0.55 -22.86 -14.54
CA SER A 35 -1.67 -23.71 -14.97
C SER A 35 -1.33 -25.20 -14.89
N ALA A 36 -0.09 -25.58 -15.18
CA ALA A 36 0.42 -26.94 -15.07
C ALA A 36 0.99 -27.25 -13.68
N SER A 37 1.76 -26.32 -13.11
CA SER A 37 2.55 -26.57 -11.89
C SER A 37 1.76 -26.34 -10.60
N ALA A 38 0.74 -25.49 -10.62
CA ALA A 38 -0.09 -25.14 -9.47
C ALA A 38 -1.56 -24.92 -9.88
N PRO A 39 -2.23 -25.94 -10.43
CA PRO A 39 -3.53 -25.80 -11.09
C PRO A 39 -4.63 -25.25 -10.17
N THR A 40 -4.61 -25.59 -8.87
CA THR A 40 -5.58 -25.07 -7.89
C THR A 40 -5.38 -23.58 -7.67
N PHE A 41 -4.15 -23.13 -7.42
CA PHE A 41 -3.85 -21.70 -7.25
C PHE A 41 -4.20 -20.91 -8.52
N TYR A 42 -3.82 -21.43 -9.69
CA TYR A 42 -4.15 -20.84 -10.98
C TYR A 42 -5.66 -20.66 -11.15
N LYS A 43 -6.48 -21.70 -10.92
CA LYS A 43 -7.94 -21.62 -11.06
C LYS A 43 -8.57 -20.61 -10.11
N GLU A 44 -8.11 -20.55 -8.86
CA GLU A 44 -8.63 -19.62 -7.87
C GLU A 44 -8.30 -18.16 -8.23
N LEU A 45 -7.07 -17.90 -8.73
CA LEU A 45 -6.68 -16.57 -9.20
C LEU A 45 -7.41 -16.18 -10.49
N GLN A 46 -7.52 -17.11 -11.45
CA GLN A 46 -8.29 -16.89 -12.68
C GLN A 46 -9.75 -16.56 -12.38
N HIS A 47 -10.37 -17.26 -11.42
CA HIS A 47 -11.72 -16.93 -11.00
C HIS A 47 -11.79 -15.55 -10.36
N LEU A 48 -10.85 -15.18 -9.48
CA LEU A 48 -10.81 -13.82 -8.89
C LEU A 48 -10.77 -12.72 -9.97
N ILE A 49 -9.96 -12.91 -11.02
CA ILE A 49 -9.85 -11.99 -12.16
C ILE A 49 -11.19 -11.83 -12.89
N SER A 50 -11.97 -12.91 -13.01
CA SER A 50 -13.27 -12.89 -13.70
C SER A 50 -14.39 -12.17 -12.92
N LEU A 51 -14.19 -11.91 -11.62
CA LEU A 51 -15.22 -11.30 -10.77
C LEU A 51 -15.26 -9.78 -10.95
N ASN A 52 -16.47 -9.25 -11.16
CA ASN A 52 -16.73 -7.85 -11.48
C ASN A 52 -17.31 -7.03 -10.31
N SER A 53 -17.32 -7.57 -9.09
CA SER A 53 -17.75 -6.83 -7.90
C SER A 53 -16.83 -7.09 -6.70
N THR A 54 -16.62 -6.07 -5.88
CA THR A 54 -15.87 -6.17 -4.63
C THR A 54 -16.46 -7.23 -3.70
N TYR A 55 -17.80 -7.31 -3.61
CA TYR A 55 -18.49 -8.31 -2.79
C TYR A 55 -18.12 -9.74 -3.19
N SER A 56 -18.18 -10.06 -4.49
CA SER A 56 -17.79 -11.39 -4.97
C SER A 56 -16.32 -11.66 -4.73
N GLN A 57 -15.44 -10.67 -4.98
CA GLN A 57 -14.00 -10.81 -4.75
C GLN A 57 -13.66 -11.03 -3.27
N VAL A 58 -14.29 -10.30 -2.34
CA VAL A 58 -14.10 -10.47 -0.89
C VAL A 58 -14.57 -11.85 -0.40
N ASN A 59 -15.63 -12.40 -0.99
CA ASN A 59 -16.08 -13.76 -0.67
C ASN A 59 -15.13 -14.82 -1.23
N HIS A 60 -14.61 -14.60 -2.44
CA HIS A 60 -13.74 -15.54 -3.13
C HIS A 60 -12.29 -15.54 -2.64
N VAL A 61 -11.74 -14.38 -2.26
CA VAL A 61 -10.31 -14.21 -1.94
C VAL A 61 -9.80 -15.14 -0.84
N ARG A 62 -10.68 -15.63 0.06
CA ARG A 62 -10.32 -16.66 1.05
C ARG A 62 -9.87 -17.97 0.40
N LYS A 63 -10.49 -18.37 -0.71
CA LYS A 63 -10.11 -19.56 -1.47
C LYS A 63 -8.76 -19.38 -2.15
N LEU A 64 -8.52 -18.22 -2.77
CA LEU A 64 -7.21 -17.86 -3.33
C LEU A 64 -6.11 -17.87 -2.25
N ALA A 65 -6.38 -17.26 -1.10
CA ALA A 65 -5.43 -17.24 0.00
C ALA A 65 -5.14 -18.65 0.52
N SER A 66 -6.16 -19.51 0.59
CA SER A 66 -6.00 -20.90 1.04
C SER A 66 -5.23 -21.73 0.02
N SER A 67 -5.50 -21.59 -1.28
CA SER A 67 -4.79 -22.31 -2.34
C SER A 67 -3.32 -21.90 -2.44
N PHE A 68 -2.99 -20.62 -2.19
CA PHE A 68 -1.61 -20.16 -2.07
C PHE A 68 -0.90 -20.82 -0.88
N ASN A 69 -1.54 -20.87 0.29
CA ASN A 69 -0.97 -21.56 1.44
C ASN A 69 -0.74 -23.05 1.18
N GLU A 70 -1.70 -23.73 0.54
CA GLU A 70 -1.54 -25.13 0.16
C GLU A 70 -0.39 -25.36 -0.81
N LEU A 71 -0.19 -24.46 -1.78
CA LEU A 71 0.95 -24.49 -2.71
C LEU A 71 2.26 -24.44 -1.94
N LEU A 72 2.41 -23.50 -1.01
CA LEU A 72 3.60 -23.37 -0.17
C LEU A 72 3.87 -24.66 0.63
N VAL A 73 2.83 -25.26 1.21
CA VAL A 73 2.97 -26.45 2.06
C VAL A 73 3.29 -27.72 1.26
N LYS A 74 2.68 -27.90 0.07
CA LYS A 74 2.77 -29.16 -0.70
C LYS A 74 3.94 -29.19 -1.70
N GLU A 75 4.15 -28.07 -2.37
CA GLU A 75 5.09 -27.97 -3.51
C GLU A 75 6.24 -27.00 -3.24
N GLY A 76 6.10 -26.11 -2.25
CA GLY A 76 7.04 -25.01 -2.03
C GLY A 76 8.47 -25.47 -1.70
N GLU A 77 8.63 -26.54 -0.91
CA GLU A 77 9.96 -27.05 -0.53
C GLU A 77 10.70 -27.74 -1.69
N LYS A 78 9.99 -28.09 -2.77
CA LYS A 78 10.56 -28.81 -3.92
C LYS A 78 10.94 -27.90 -5.08
N ASN A 79 10.33 -26.71 -5.16
CA ASN A 79 10.48 -25.81 -6.30
C ASN A 79 10.36 -24.35 -5.88
N GLU A 80 11.50 -23.74 -5.55
CA GLU A 80 11.58 -22.32 -5.18
C GLU A 80 11.11 -21.40 -6.32
N GLY A 81 11.38 -21.75 -7.58
CA GLY A 81 10.94 -20.97 -8.75
C GLY A 81 9.41 -20.92 -8.89
N LEU A 82 8.72 -22.00 -8.51
CA LEU A 82 7.26 -22.05 -8.43
C LEU A 82 6.73 -21.13 -7.33
N VAL A 83 7.37 -21.15 -6.15
CA VAL A 83 7.03 -20.25 -5.02
C VAL A 83 7.19 -18.80 -5.43
N SER A 84 8.33 -18.44 -6.03
CA SER A 84 8.61 -17.09 -6.52
C SER A 84 7.56 -16.63 -7.52
N THR A 85 7.26 -17.44 -8.54
CA THR A 85 6.26 -17.10 -9.56
C THR A 85 4.87 -16.92 -8.97
N ALA A 86 4.42 -17.85 -8.11
CA ALA A 86 3.12 -17.75 -7.44
C ALA A 86 3.05 -16.55 -6.48
N ALA A 87 4.14 -16.28 -5.75
CA ALA A 87 4.24 -15.15 -4.83
C ALA A 87 4.17 -13.82 -5.57
N SER A 88 4.84 -13.66 -6.71
CA SER A 88 4.76 -12.44 -7.52
C SER A 88 3.31 -12.13 -7.91
N PHE A 89 2.57 -13.09 -8.47
CA PHE A 89 1.15 -12.86 -8.81
C PHE A 89 0.27 -12.63 -7.59
N TYR A 90 0.50 -13.36 -6.50
CA TYR A 90 -0.27 -13.21 -5.26
C TYR A 90 -0.07 -11.84 -4.62
N LEU A 91 1.18 -11.36 -4.57
CA LEU A 91 1.57 -10.10 -3.98
C LEU A 91 1.20 -8.91 -4.87
N GLU A 92 1.26 -9.04 -6.20
CA GLU A 92 0.92 -7.94 -7.12
C GLU A 92 -0.55 -7.51 -6.95
N VAL A 93 -1.45 -8.40 -6.52
CA VAL A 93 -2.85 -8.07 -6.19
C VAL A 93 -2.95 -6.92 -5.18
N PHE A 94 -2.02 -6.78 -4.23
CA PHE A 94 -2.02 -5.68 -3.26
C PHE A 94 -1.87 -4.30 -3.93
N PHE A 95 -1.11 -4.24 -5.03
CA PHE A 95 -0.77 -2.99 -5.71
C PHE A 95 -1.84 -2.54 -6.71
N LEU A 96 -2.75 -3.42 -7.10
CA LEU A 96 -3.81 -3.14 -8.07
C LEU A 96 -4.83 -2.10 -7.56
N GLU A 97 -5.49 -1.39 -8.46
CA GLU A 97 -6.53 -0.43 -8.09
C GLU A 97 -7.70 -1.15 -7.40
N ASN A 98 -8.27 -0.53 -6.36
CA ASN A 98 -9.37 -1.05 -5.55
C ASN A 98 -9.08 -2.35 -4.75
N SER A 99 -7.81 -2.76 -4.62
CA SER A 99 -7.39 -3.99 -3.90
C SER A 99 -7.57 -3.96 -2.39
N MET A 100 -7.64 -2.78 -1.76
CA MET A 100 -7.65 -2.59 -0.31
C MET A 100 -8.62 -3.51 0.46
N PRO A 101 -9.87 -3.74 0.02
CA PRO A 101 -10.81 -4.65 0.69
C PRO A 101 -10.32 -6.10 0.80
N LEU A 102 -9.39 -6.51 -0.08
CA LEU A 102 -8.84 -7.87 -0.10
C LEU A 102 -7.63 -8.03 0.84
N HIS A 103 -6.97 -6.93 1.20
CA HIS A 103 -5.65 -6.96 1.84
C HIS A 103 -5.63 -7.77 3.11
N LYS A 104 -6.58 -7.54 4.03
CA LYS A 104 -6.63 -8.24 5.32
C LYS A 104 -6.66 -9.77 5.15
N THR A 105 -7.41 -10.28 4.18
CA THR A 105 -7.50 -11.72 3.94
C THR A 105 -6.20 -12.26 3.36
N LEU A 106 -5.65 -11.58 2.34
CA LEU A 106 -4.42 -12.02 1.68
C LEU A 106 -3.22 -11.99 2.66
N LEU A 107 -3.06 -10.89 3.40
CA LEU A 107 -2.00 -10.74 4.41
C LEU A 107 -2.11 -11.77 5.55
N SER A 108 -3.33 -12.22 5.89
CA SER A 108 -3.53 -13.19 6.98
C SER A 108 -2.89 -14.56 6.74
N VAL A 109 -2.70 -14.93 5.46
CA VAL A 109 -2.01 -16.17 5.08
C VAL A 109 -0.50 -15.99 5.15
N LEU A 110 0.01 -14.84 4.68
CA LEU A 110 1.44 -14.51 4.75
C LEU A 110 1.95 -14.49 6.20
N ALA A 111 1.11 -14.08 7.15
CA ALA A 111 1.42 -14.09 8.58
C ALA A 111 1.54 -15.50 9.19
N LYS A 112 1.20 -16.56 8.43
CA LYS A 112 1.28 -17.97 8.85
C LYS A 112 2.28 -18.76 8.01
N THR A 113 2.96 -18.10 7.08
CA THR A 113 3.91 -18.74 6.18
C THR A 113 5.16 -19.19 6.96
N LYS A 114 5.64 -20.41 6.66
CA LYS A 114 6.88 -20.94 7.23
C LYS A 114 8.07 -20.03 6.92
N ASP A 115 9.00 -19.90 7.87
CA ASP A 115 10.18 -19.03 7.76
C ASP A 115 11.02 -19.30 6.50
N VAL A 116 11.09 -20.56 6.04
CA VAL A 116 11.82 -20.95 4.82
C VAL A 116 11.37 -20.22 3.55
N PHE A 117 10.10 -19.80 3.47
CA PHE A 117 9.57 -19.10 2.30
C PHE A 117 9.61 -17.57 2.43
N GLN A 118 9.82 -17.05 3.64
CA GLN A 118 9.81 -15.60 3.88
C GLN A 118 10.84 -14.85 3.03
N PRO A 119 12.10 -15.32 2.84
CA PRO A 119 13.07 -14.62 1.99
C PRO A 119 12.61 -14.46 0.53
N VAL A 120 12.06 -15.52 -0.07
CA VAL A 120 11.58 -15.50 -1.47
C VAL A 120 10.38 -14.55 -1.62
N ILE A 121 9.44 -14.61 -0.67
CA ILE A 121 8.26 -13.73 -0.67
C ILE A 121 8.67 -12.28 -0.42
N ALA A 122 9.62 -12.04 0.49
CA ALA A 122 10.17 -10.72 0.77
C ALA A 122 10.83 -10.10 -0.48
N GLU A 123 11.59 -10.89 -1.23
CA GLU A 123 12.22 -10.43 -2.46
C GLU A 123 11.19 -10.11 -3.54
N CYS A 124 10.21 -10.98 -3.78
CA CYS A 124 9.09 -10.69 -4.68
C CYS A 124 8.35 -9.39 -4.28
N PHE A 125 8.13 -9.19 -2.98
CA PHE A 125 7.49 -7.98 -2.47
C PHE A 125 8.33 -6.73 -2.68
N ARG A 126 9.65 -6.81 -2.45
CA ARG A 126 10.61 -5.72 -2.70
C ARG A 126 10.64 -5.33 -4.17
N LEU A 127 10.68 -6.30 -5.08
CA LEU A 127 10.62 -6.06 -6.52
C LEU A 127 9.33 -5.33 -6.92
N LEU A 128 8.18 -5.76 -6.38
CA LEU A 128 6.91 -5.07 -6.63
C LEU A 128 6.86 -3.65 -6.05
N CYS A 129 7.42 -3.42 -4.86
CA CYS A 129 7.57 -2.06 -4.32
C CYS A 129 8.36 -1.17 -5.30
N ASN A 130 9.47 -1.66 -5.85
CA ASN A 130 10.26 -0.92 -6.84
C ASN A 130 9.48 -0.69 -8.15
N GLU A 131 8.85 -1.74 -8.69
CA GLU A 131 8.06 -1.66 -9.93
C GLU A 131 6.93 -0.64 -9.81
N TYR A 132 6.19 -0.60 -8.71
CA TYR A 132 5.05 0.32 -8.54
C TYR A 132 5.44 1.70 -8.01
N GLY A 133 6.59 1.84 -7.33
CA GLY A 133 7.02 3.11 -6.73
C GLY A 133 7.91 3.98 -7.61
N THR A 134 8.73 3.35 -8.46
CA THR A 134 9.57 4.07 -9.42
C THR A 134 8.74 4.59 -10.60
N MET A 135 9.30 5.51 -11.41
CA MET A 135 8.63 6.04 -12.61
C MET A 135 8.51 4.97 -13.70
N SER A 136 7.65 3.98 -13.47
CA SER A 136 7.29 2.91 -14.40
C SER A 136 5.89 3.15 -15.00
N ASP A 137 5.55 2.35 -15.99
CA ASP A 137 4.21 2.25 -16.57
C ASP A 137 3.16 1.69 -15.58
N LYS A 138 3.61 0.90 -14.58
CA LYS A 138 2.78 0.34 -13.52
C LYS A 138 2.46 1.34 -12.41
N LYS A 139 3.16 2.47 -12.33
CA LYS A 139 2.97 3.46 -11.27
C LYS A 139 1.54 3.97 -11.24
N LYS A 140 0.85 3.70 -10.13
CA LYS A 140 -0.46 4.27 -9.80
C LYS A 140 -0.34 5.09 -8.53
N ARG A 141 -1.14 6.15 -8.46
CA ARG A 141 -1.19 7.04 -7.29
C ARG A 141 -1.49 6.22 -6.03
N PHE A 142 -0.67 6.40 -5.00
CA PHE A 142 -0.81 5.77 -3.69
C PHE A 142 -0.73 4.23 -3.71
N SER A 143 -0.18 3.64 -4.77
CA SER A 143 -0.13 2.17 -4.90
C SER A 143 0.74 1.54 -3.82
N VAL A 144 1.95 2.04 -3.64
CA VAL A 144 2.92 1.48 -2.68
C VAL A 144 2.58 1.90 -1.24
N SER A 145 2.25 3.17 -1.01
CA SER A 145 1.88 3.69 0.31
C SER A 145 0.66 3.01 0.91
N ARG A 146 -0.35 2.69 0.10
CA ARG A 146 -1.52 1.92 0.56
C ARG A 146 -1.16 0.50 0.99
N VAL A 147 -0.28 -0.16 0.24
CA VAL A 147 0.19 -1.52 0.57
C VAL A 147 1.05 -1.48 1.84
N ALA A 148 1.99 -0.53 1.93
CA ALA A 148 2.82 -0.32 3.10
C ALA A 148 1.99 -0.08 4.36
N LEU A 149 0.97 0.77 4.30
CA LEU A 149 0.04 1.00 5.40
C LEU A 149 -0.65 -0.30 5.85
N SER A 150 -1.08 -1.12 4.90
CA SER A 150 -1.75 -2.39 5.19
C SER A 150 -0.83 -3.39 5.88
N VAL A 151 0.42 -3.49 5.43
CA VAL A 151 1.45 -4.34 6.01
C VAL A 151 1.84 -3.85 7.41
N MET A 152 2.12 -2.57 7.58
CA MET A 152 2.49 -1.97 8.87
C MET A 152 1.38 -2.06 9.92
N GLY A 153 0.11 -2.16 9.48
CA GLY A 153 -1.06 -2.38 10.32
C GLY A 153 -1.23 -3.83 10.81
N MET A 154 -0.39 -4.78 10.38
CA MET A 154 -0.44 -6.18 10.78
C MET A 154 0.84 -6.61 11.53
N PRO A 155 0.83 -6.66 12.88
CA PRO A 155 2.02 -6.92 13.69
C PRO A 155 2.75 -8.25 13.41
N LYS A 156 2.05 -9.25 12.86
CA LYS A 156 2.60 -10.60 12.61
C LYS A 156 3.44 -10.71 11.33
N LEU A 157 3.55 -9.63 10.55
CA LEU A 157 4.25 -9.62 9.26
C LEU A 157 5.63 -8.97 9.35
N GLY A 158 6.41 -9.34 10.37
CA GLY A 158 7.75 -8.77 10.61
C GLY A 158 8.61 -8.72 9.34
N PHE A 159 8.73 -9.85 8.63
CA PHE A 159 9.56 -9.93 7.42
C PHE A 159 9.11 -9.00 6.27
N LEU A 160 7.81 -8.69 6.13
CA LEU A 160 7.34 -7.71 5.14
C LEU A 160 7.48 -6.28 5.65
N VAL A 161 7.36 -6.06 6.96
CA VAL A 161 7.64 -4.77 7.59
C VAL A 161 9.11 -4.39 7.41
N ASP A 162 10.02 -5.37 7.48
CA ASP A 162 11.44 -5.17 7.19
C ASP A 162 11.66 -4.71 5.74
N VAL A 163 10.93 -5.29 4.78
CA VAL A 163 10.97 -4.82 3.38
C VAL A 163 10.39 -3.41 3.25
N ILE A 164 9.31 -3.07 3.96
CA ILE A 164 8.79 -1.69 3.98
C ILE A 164 9.81 -0.73 4.57
N GLN A 165 10.55 -1.13 5.59
CA GLN A 165 11.63 -0.33 6.16
C GLN A 165 12.75 -0.09 5.14
N ASP A 166 13.13 -1.11 4.36
CA ASP A 166 14.10 -0.98 3.27
C ASP A 166 13.61 -0.03 2.18
N CYS A 167 12.32 -0.11 1.82
CA CYS A 167 11.69 0.73 0.81
C CYS A 167 11.12 2.04 1.36
N ALA A 168 11.36 2.42 2.61
CA ALA A 168 10.61 3.48 3.31
C ALA A 168 10.60 4.82 2.56
N VAL A 169 11.74 5.21 1.98
CA VAL A 169 11.88 6.45 1.20
C VAL A 169 11.05 6.40 -0.07
N LEU A 170 11.08 5.28 -0.80
CA LEU A 170 10.27 5.05 -1.99
C LEU A 170 8.76 5.06 -1.67
N VAL A 171 8.35 4.47 -0.55
CA VAL A 171 6.96 4.52 -0.07
C VAL A 171 6.56 5.97 0.24
N CYS A 172 7.44 6.73 0.88
CA CYS A 172 7.21 8.15 1.17
C CYS A 172 7.05 8.96 -0.12
N TRP A 173 7.88 8.73 -1.13
CA TRP A 173 7.76 9.36 -2.44
C TRP A 173 6.41 9.11 -3.11
N ASP A 174 5.92 7.86 -3.10
CA ASP A 174 4.60 7.52 -3.62
C ASP A 174 3.48 8.33 -2.92
N ALA A 175 3.53 8.43 -1.59
CA ALA A 175 2.58 9.22 -0.82
C ALA A 175 2.68 10.72 -1.14
N VAL A 176 3.89 11.29 -1.08
CA VAL A 176 4.12 12.73 -1.27
C VAL A 176 3.74 13.19 -2.68
N LEU A 177 4.16 12.47 -3.72
CA LEU A 177 3.82 12.81 -5.10
C LEU A 177 2.33 12.66 -5.36
N GLY A 178 1.70 11.62 -4.80
CA GLY A 178 0.26 11.43 -4.92
C GLY A 178 -0.54 12.55 -4.24
N LEU A 179 -0.15 12.96 -3.02
CA LEU A 179 -0.79 14.06 -2.31
C LEU A 179 -0.57 15.38 -3.04
N LYS A 180 0.64 15.63 -3.55
CA LYS A 180 0.97 16.84 -4.32
C LYS A 180 0.10 16.95 -5.57
N SER A 181 -0.09 15.84 -6.29
CA SER A 181 -1.00 15.80 -7.45
C SER A 181 -2.43 16.20 -7.07
N VAL A 182 -2.95 15.70 -5.94
CA VAL A 182 -4.30 16.05 -5.49
C VAL A 182 -4.38 17.51 -5.04
N VAL A 183 -3.39 18.02 -4.33
CA VAL A 183 -3.33 19.45 -3.96
C VAL A 183 -3.39 20.34 -5.20
N LEU A 184 -2.60 20.04 -6.24
CA LEU A 184 -2.60 20.77 -7.50
C LEU A 184 -3.96 20.71 -8.21
N GLU A 185 -4.62 19.55 -8.21
CA GLU A 185 -5.99 19.39 -8.75
C GLU A 185 -7.01 20.28 -8.02
N THR A 186 -6.75 20.66 -6.76
CA THR A 186 -7.65 21.49 -5.93
C THR A 186 -7.40 22.99 -5.99
N GLU A 187 -6.41 23.48 -6.75
CA GLU A 187 -6.10 24.91 -6.87
C GLU A 187 -7.27 25.74 -7.47
N GLY A 188 -8.14 25.10 -8.27
CA GLY A 188 -9.39 25.68 -8.76
C GLY A 188 -10.57 25.58 -7.80
N TRP A 189 -10.32 25.21 -6.53
CA TRP A 189 -11.32 24.91 -5.50
C TRP A 189 -12.27 23.71 -5.74
N PRO A 190 -12.05 22.76 -6.70
CA PRO A 190 -12.88 21.57 -6.73
C PRO A 190 -12.56 20.70 -5.51
N ARG A 191 -13.58 20.22 -4.81
CA ARG A 191 -13.39 19.23 -3.75
C ARG A 191 -13.04 17.87 -4.38
N PRO A 192 -11.98 17.17 -3.93
CA PRO A 192 -11.68 15.82 -4.40
C PRO A 192 -12.86 14.88 -4.15
N SER A 193 -12.98 13.84 -4.98
CA SER A 193 -14.02 12.83 -4.78
C SER A 193 -13.85 12.13 -3.42
N PRO A 194 -14.93 11.59 -2.82
CA PRO A 194 -14.83 10.87 -1.54
C PRO A 194 -13.77 9.75 -1.54
N ILE A 195 -13.62 9.04 -2.67
CA ILE A 195 -12.63 7.98 -2.83
C ILE A 195 -11.21 8.55 -2.77
N VAL A 196 -10.96 9.67 -3.45
CA VAL A 196 -9.64 10.33 -3.43
C VAL A 196 -9.32 10.87 -2.04
N LEU A 197 -10.32 11.41 -1.32
CA LEU A 197 -10.13 11.85 0.07
C LEU A 197 -9.78 10.69 1.01
N GLU A 198 -10.42 9.53 0.85
CA GLU A 198 -10.06 8.32 1.62
C GLU A 198 -8.62 7.88 1.32
N GLN A 199 -8.22 7.88 0.04
CA GLN A 199 -6.84 7.54 -0.35
C GLN A 199 -5.82 8.55 0.19
N CYS A 200 -6.15 9.84 0.20
CA CYS A 200 -5.29 10.86 0.81
C CYS A 200 -5.12 10.61 2.32
N GLN A 201 -6.20 10.29 3.03
CA GLN A 201 -6.14 9.96 4.45
C GLN A 201 -5.29 8.71 4.72
N GLU A 202 -5.41 7.67 3.88
CA GLU A 202 -4.58 6.47 3.95
C GLU A 202 -3.10 6.81 3.70
N ALA A 203 -2.78 7.61 2.67
CA ALA A 203 -1.41 8.04 2.37
C ALA A 203 -0.80 8.88 3.50
N LEU A 204 -1.55 9.82 4.06
CA LEU A 204 -1.13 10.61 5.23
C LEU A 204 -0.87 9.70 6.44
N SER A 205 -1.78 8.76 6.73
CA SER A 205 -1.57 7.79 7.81
C SER A 205 -0.32 6.94 7.57
N CYS A 206 -0.04 6.56 6.32
CA CYS A 206 1.19 5.86 5.95
C CYS A 206 2.42 6.70 6.28
N MET A 207 2.44 7.98 5.87
CA MET A 207 3.55 8.89 6.17
C MET A 207 3.80 9.00 7.67
N TYR A 208 2.74 9.21 8.47
CA TYR A 208 2.83 9.21 9.93
C TYR A 208 3.51 7.95 10.48
N TYR A 209 3.09 6.75 10.05
CA TYR A 209 3.69 5.51 10.52
C TYR A 209 5.13 5.31 10.03
N LEU A 210 5.47 5.73 8.81
CA LEU A 210 6.85 5.66 8.30
C LEU A 210 7.78 6.51 9.15
N PHE A 211 7.40 7.76 9.43
CA PHE A 211 8.22 8.69 10.21
C PHE A 211 8.37 8.24 11.66
N GLN A 212 7.33 7.65 12.26
CA GLN A 212 7.42 7.13 13.62
C GLN A 212 8.21 5.82 13.74
N LYS A 213 8.02 4.89 12.82
CA LYS A 213 8.64 3.56 12.91
C LYS A 213 10.06 3.53 12.35
N PHE A 214 10.34 4.32 11.32
CA PHE A 214 11.61 4.28 10.59
C PHE A 214 12.28 5.67 10.47
N PRO A 215 12.37 6.46 11.55
CA PRO A 215 12.91 7.83 11.48
C PRO A 215 14.35 7.87 10.92
N ASP A 216 15.17 6.87 11.23
CA ASP A 216 16.56 6.79 10.78
C ASP A 216 16.70 6.71 9.25
N LYS A 217 15.71 6.17 8.55
CA LYS A 217 15.70 6.12 7.08
C LYS A 217 15.59 7.51 6.46
N PHE A 218 15.08 8.49 7.21
CA PHE A 218 14.85 9.86 6.75
C PHE A 218 15.85 10.88 7.33
N LYS A 219 16.57 10.53 8.40
CA LYS A 219 17.62 11.40 8.99
C LYS A 219 18.94 11.39 8.22
N LYS A 220 19.25 10.32 7.49
CA LYS A 220 20.53 10.11 6.79
C LYS A 220 20.36 10.03 5.28
N LEU A 221 19.56 10.93 4.73
CA LEU A 221 19.32 10.98 3.29
C LEU A 221 20.48 11.66 2.56
N GLY A 222 20.83 11.14 1.39
CA GLY A 222 21.81 11.72 0.48
C GLY A 222 21.41 11.45 -0.97
N GLY A 223 22.02 12.15 -1.92
CA GLY A 223 21.68 12.02 -3.34
C GLY A 223 20.26 12.50 -3.67
N ASP A 224 19.60 11.85 -4.63
CA ASP A 224 18.26 12.22 -5.14
C ASP A 224 17.15 12.19 -4.07
N ASP A 225 17.37 11.48 -2.97
CA ASP A 225 16.40 11.34 -1.88
C ASP A 225 16.48 12.46 -0.84
N SER A 226 17.48 13.36 -0.92
CA SER A 226 17.71 14.40 0.09
C SER A 226 16.55 15.38 0.25
N ASN A 227 15.72 15.53 -0.79
CA ASN A 227 14.58 16.47 -0.82
C ASN A 227 13.24 15.83 -0.43
N VAL A 228 13.17 14.52 -0.16
CA VAL A 228 11.89 13.85 0.14
C VAL A 228 11.20 14.46 1.37
N MET A 229 11.97 14.81 2.40
CA MET A 229 11.44 15.40 3.63
C MET A 229 10.98 16.85 3.44
N GLU A 230 11.70 17.63 2.64
CA GLU A 230 11.29 18.98 2.24
C GLU A 230 9.96 18.93 1.48
N MET A 231 9.87 18.02 0.50
CA MET A 231 8.65 17.79 -0.27
C MET A 231 7.49 17.28 0.60
N ALA A 232 7.77 16.42 1.58
CA ALA A 232 6.80 15.95 2.55
C ALA A 232 6.25 17.09 3.40
N LEU A 233 7.11 17.93 3.99
CA LEU A 233 6.68 19.10 4.76
C LEU A 233 5.89 20.08 3.87
N GLY A 234 6.38 20.36 2.66
CA GLY A 234 5.71 21.23 1.70
C GLY A 234 4.30 20.77 1.38
N VAL A 235 4.11 19.49 1.02
CA VAL A 235 2.77 18.97 0.71
C VAL A 235 1.85 18.97 1.93
N LEU A 236 2.36 18.66 3.12
CA LEU A 236 1.58 18.68 4.36
C LEU A 236 1.08 20.09 4.71
N ILE A 237 1.94 21.11 4.56
CA ILE A 237 1.57 22.52 4.76
C ILE A 237 0.52 22.94 3.72
N SER A 238 0.72 22.61 2.43
CA SER A 238 -0.25 22.92 1.38
C SER A 238 -1.62 22.26 1.65
N LEU A 239 -1.62 21.04 2.17
CA LEU A 239 -2.83 20.31 2.54
C LEU A 239 -3.54 20.99 3.72
N LEU A 240 -2.81 21.35 4.78
CA LEU A 240 -3.34 22.02 5.96
C LEU A 240 -3.90 23.41 5.66
N ASN A 241 -3.33 24.11 4.67
CA ASN A 241 -3.82 25.41 4.20
C ASN A 241 -4.99 25.33 3.20
N SER A 242 -5.28 24.14 2.68
CA SER A 242 -6.36 23.95 1.70
C SER A 242 -7.73 23.92 2.37
N VAL A 243 -8.75 24.44 1.70
CA VAL A 243 -10.16 24.33 2.14
C VAL A 243 -10.90 23.14 1.52
N ALA A 244 -10.26 22.42 0.58
CA ALA A 244 -10.91 21.39 -0.23
C ALA A 244 -11.05 20.04 0.48
N PHE A 245 -10.14 19.74 1.41
CA PHE A 245 -10.02 18.44 2.07
C PHE A 245 -11.02 18.24 3.22
N SER A 246 -11.14 16.99 3.67
CA SER A 246 -12.01 16.62 4.78
C SER A 246 -11.33 16.90 6.13
N ARG A 247 -12.13 17.00 7.19
CA ARG A 247 -11.62 17.07 8.57
C ARG A 247 -10.67 15.92 8.89
N ASP A 248 -11.01 14.71 8.46
CA ASP A 248 -10.22 13.51 8.76
C ASP A 248 -8.87 13.54 8.01
N CYS A 249 -8.81 14.15 6.82
CA CYS A 249 -7.56 14.48 6.13
C CYS A 249 -6.74 15.52 6.90
N PHE A 250 -7.34 16.60 7.42
CA PHE A 250 -6.60 17.60 8.20
C PHE A 250 -6.01 17.02 9.48
N VAL A 251 -6.76 16.16 10.19
CA VAL A 251 -6.25 15.46 11.37
C VAL A 251 -5.06 14.57 11.00
N ALA A 252 -5.19 13.76 9.93
CA ALA A 252 -4.12 12.91 9.45
C ALA A 252 -2.89 13.73 8.99
N ALA A 253 -3.10 14.88 8.33
CA ALA A 253 -2.04 15.78 7.90
C ALA A 253 -1.33 16.42 9.10
N GLY A 254 -2.06 16.86 10.12
CA GLY A 254 -1.48 17.45 11.32
C GLY A 254 -0.56 16.47 12.07
N VAL A 255 -1.02 15.25 12.34
CA VAL A 255 -0.18 14.23 13.01
C VAL A 255 1.03 13.83 12.15
N SER A 256 0.84 13.75 10.84
CA SER A 256 1.94 13.45 9.90
C SER A 256 2.96 14.58 9.85
N PHE A 257 2.51 15.83 9.91
CA PHE A 257 3.36 17.02 9.94
C PHE A 257 4.25 17.02 11.17
N PHE A 258 3.68 16.81 12.36
CA PHE A 258 4.49 16.71 13.58
C PHE A 258 5.48 15.54 13.54
N ALA A 259 5.07 14.38 13.04
CA ALA A 259 5.99 13.24 12.88
C ALA A 259 7.13 13.56 11.90
N ALA A 260 6.83 14.20 10.76
CA ALA A 260 7.85 14.64 9.80
C ALA A 260 8.79 15.69 10.41
N PHE A 261 8.25 16.64 11.16
CA PHE A 261 9.01 17.69 11.83
C PHE A 261 9.97 17.11 12.89
N GLN A 262 9.50 16.15 13.69
CA GLN A 262 10.34 15.40 14.65
C GLN A 262 11.50 14.65 13.99
N VAL A 263 11.30 14.15 12.77
CA VAL A 263 12.37 13.51 12.00
C VAL A 263 13.43 14.54 11.56
N CYS A 264 13.01 15.74 11.19
CA CYS A 264 13.90 16.81 10.72
C CYS A 264 14.71 17.49 11.83
N LEU A 265 14.18 17.53 13.06
CA LEU A 265 14.85 18.17 14.19
C LEU A 265 15.84 17.22 14.88
N ARG A 266 16.93 17.81 15.42
CA ARG A 266 17.77 17.15 16.42
C ARG A 266 17.03 17.10 17.76
N ASP A 267 17.37 16.13 18.60
CA ASP A 267 16.73 15.96 19.91
C ASP A 267 16.81 17.24 20.77
N GLN A 268 17.90 18.02 20.66
CA GLN A 268 18.03 19.32 21.34
C GLN A 268 17.09 20.39 20.79
N GLU A 269 16.90 20.45 19.47
CA GLU A 269 16.02 21.43 18.81
C GLU A 269 14.56 21.11 19.09
N LEU A 270 14.21 19.82 19.13
CA LEU A 270 12.89 19.36 19.54
C LEU A 270 12.60 19.71 21.00
N GLY A 271 13.59 19.53 21.89
CA GLY A 271 13.48 19.92 23.28
C GLY A 271 13.22 21.42 23.46
N LEU A 272 13.92 22.27 22.72
CA LEU A 272 13.69 23.72 22.72
C LEU A 272 12.30 24.08 22.21
N PHE A 273 11.87 23.48 21.09
CA PHE A 273 10.55 23.70 20.52
C PHE A 273 9.42 23.36 21.50
N ILE A 274 9.52 22.25 22.24
CA ILE A 274 8.51 21.84 23.22
C ILE A 274 8.52 22.73 24.48
N ILE A 275 9.67 23.30 24.84
CA ILE A 275 9.81 24.13 26.06
C ILE A 275 9.41 25.59 25.80
N GLU A 276 9.53 26.09 24.58
CA GLU A 276 9.19 27.48 24.21
C GLU A 276 7.72 27.71 23.83
N ASP A 277 6.92 26.65 23.62
CA ASP A 277 5.46 26.67 23.42
C ASP A 277 4.67 26.40 24.72
#